data_AF-A0A0S8CRH6-F1
#
_entry.id   AF-A0A0S8CRH6-F1
#
_cell.length_a   1.000
_cell.length_b   1.000
_cell.length_c   1.000
_cell.angle_alpha   90.00
_cell.angle_beta   90.00
_cell.angle_gamma   90.00
#
_symmetry.space_group_name_H-M   'P 1'
#
loop_
_entity.id
_entity.type
_entity.pdbx_description
1 polymer ?
#
loop_
_entity_poly.entity_id
_entity_poly.type
_entity_poly.pdbx_seq_one_letter_code
_entity_poly.pdbx_strand_id
1 'polypeptide(L)'
;MLKSNFKYLIQNLQNNRGFSLLELMVVMVIVGILALGVVFMFADPTAKIKAVAFEMRGDIHLARSHAVTDNQDVLIDFGTAAEGYNICVDDWDAGADAPGTDGACAASASGNDTPIKEVVFRENVEYYEFAALPTNGPDTDPFGTDLSPGTNGRTLGGAAVGATTLTLFPDGTCDNAGSIIV
;
A
#
# COMPACT_ATOMS: atom_id res chain seq x y z
N MET A 1 0.04 -63.02 48.29
CA MET A 1 1.07 -61.96 48.38
C MET A 1 0.95 -60.82 47.35
N LEU A 2 0.16 -60.96 46.26
CA LEU A 2 0.04 -59.94 45.19
C LEU A 2 -0.88 -58.73 45.47
N LYS A 3 -1.75 -58.78 46.49
CA LYS A 3 -2.75 -57.73 46.74
C LYS A 3 -2.18 -56.41 47.29
N SER A 4 -1.01 -56.44 47.92
CA SER A 4 -0.45 -55.24 48.58
C SER A 4 0.19 -54.25 47.59
N ASN A 5 0.71 -54.73 46.46
CA ASN A 5 1.38 -53.86 45.47
C ASN A 5 0.40 -53.05 44.62
N PHE A 6 -0.83 -53.53 44.44
CA PHE A 6 -1.86 -52.83 43.66
C PHE A 6 -2.41 -51.59 44.38
N LYS A 7 -2.39 -51.60 45.72
CA LYS A 7 -2.90 -50.49 46.55
C LYS A 7 -2.05 -49.22 46.43
N TYR A 8 -0.73 -49.37 46.29
CA TYR A 8 0.20 -48.25 46.09
C TYR A 8 0.08 -47.62 44.68
N LEU A 9 -0.27 -48.41 43.67
CA LEU A 9 -0.44 -47.94 42.29
C LEU A 9 -1.71 -47.09 42.13
N ILE A 10 -2.79 -47.43 42.84
CA ILE A 10 -4.03 -46.63 42.87
C ILE A 10 -3.89 -45.37 43.73
N GLN A 11 -3.14 -45.41 44.84
CA GLN A 11 -2.93 -44.21 45.68
C GLN A 11 -2.15 -43.11 44.94
N ASN A 12 -1.27 -43.46 44.01
CA ASN A 12 -0.49 -42.47 43.27
C ASN A 12 -1.29 -41.80 42.13
N LEU A 13 -2.38 -42.42 41.66
CA LEU A 13 -3.28 -41.86 40.65
C LEU A 13 -4.32 -40.87 41.22
N GLN A 14 -4.49 -40.83 42.54
CA GLN A 14 -5.46 -39.95 43.21
C GLN A 14 -4.92 -38.55 43.53
N ASN A 15 -3.67 -38.25 43.13
CA ASN A 15 -3.08 -36.92 43.29
C ASN A 15 -3.44 -35.97 42.12
N ASN A 16 -4.61 -36.17 41.49
CA ASN A 16 -5.19 -35.20 40.58
C ASN A 16 -5.70 -34.01 41.38
N ARG A 17 -4.81 -33.05 41.62
CA ARG A 17 -5.18 -31.73 42.13
C ARG A 17 -6.09 -31.07 41.10
N GLY A 18 -7.40 -31.16 41.33
CA GLY A 18 -8.38 -30.46 40.52
C GLY A 18 -8.21 -28.95 40.66
N PHE A 19 -8.49 -28.22 39.58
CA PHE A 19 -8.52 -26.76 39.60
C PHE A 19 -9.58 -26.28 40.59
N SER A 20 -9.23 -25.29 41.41
CA SER A 20 -10.21 -24.64 42.28
C SER A 20 -11.17 -23.81 41.43
N LEU A 21 -12.45 -23.75 41.83
CA LEU A 21 -13.45 -22.90 41.17
C LEU A 21 -12.98 -21.43 41.14
N LEU A 22 -12.33 -20.98 42.21
CA LEU A 22 -11.76 -19.64 42.30
C LEU A 22 -10.61 -19.42 41.32
N GLU A 23 -9.78 -20.44 41.09
CA GLU A 23 -8.67 -20.39 40.14
C GLU A 23 -9.20 -20.24 38.71
N LEU A 24 -10.28 -20.94 38.36
CA LEU A 24 -10.95 -20.78 37.08
C LEU A 24 -11.52 -19.36 36.89
N MET A 25 -12.13 -18.78 37.94
CA MET A 25 -12.63 -17.40 37.88
C MET A 25 -11.52 -16.39 37.63
N VAL A 26 -10.38 -16.53 38.29
CA VAL A 26 -9.22 -15.63 38.09
C VAL A 26 -8.66 -15.76 36.69
N VAL A 27 -8.54 -16.99 36.16
CA VAL A 27 -8.07 -17.22 34.78
C VAL A 27 -9.02 -16.57 33.76
N MET A 28 -10.33 -16.69 33.94
CA MET A 28 -11.30 -16.03 33.04
C MET A 28 -11.19 -14.52 33.06
N VAL A 29 -10.94 -13.92 34.24
CA VAL A 29 -10.70 -12.47 34.35
C VAL A 29 -9.42 -12.06 33.62
N ILE A 30 -8.32 -12.80 33.80
CA ILE A 30 -7.05 -12.53 33.13
C ILE A 30 -7.22 -12.64 31.60
N VAL A 31 -7.88 -13.69 31.11
CA VAL A 31 -8.15 -13.87 29.68
C VAL A 31 -9.01 -12.73 29.12
N GLY A 32 -10.02 -12.27 29.88
CA GLY A 32 -10.83 -11.11 29.49
C GLY A 32 -10.03 -9.82 29.34
N ILE A 33 -9.13 -9.54 30.30
CA ILE A 33 -8.26 -8.34 30.25
C ILE A 33 -7.29 -8.43 29.06
N LEU A 34 -6.69 -9.60 28.83
CA LEU A 34 -5.78 -9.80 27.70
C LEU A 34 -6.49 -9.68 26.35
N ALA A 35 -7.71 -10.24 26.23
CA ALA A 35 -8.49 -10.14 25.02
C ALA A 35 -8.80 -8.68 24.65
N LEU A 36 -9.12 -7.83 25.63
CA LEU A 36 -9.33 -6.39 25.39
C LEU A 36 -8.06 -5.70 24.91
N GLY A 37 -6.89 -6.01 25.47
CA GLY A 37 -5.62 -5.42 25.05
C GLY A 37 -5.25 -5.72 23.59
N VAL A 38 -5.51 -6.95 23.13
CA VAL A 38 -5.18 -7.39 21.76
C VAL A 38 -6.00 -6.64 20.71
N VAL A 39 -7.26 -6.30 20.98
CA VAL A 39 -8.13 -5.59 20.03
C VAL A 39 -7.58 -4.20 19.69
N PHE A 40 -7.01 -3.48 20.67
CA PHE A 40 -6.44 -2.15 20.43
C PHE A 40 -5.19 -2.18 19.56
N MET A 41 -4.40 -3.25 19.63
CA MET A 41 -3.16 -3.39 18.84
C MET A 41 -3.43 -3.60 17.35
N PHE A 42 -4.56 -4.20 16.97
CA PHE A 42 -4.91 -4.43 15.56
C PHE A 42 -5.54 -3.22 14.86
N ALA A 43 -5.80 -2.14 15.59
CA ALA A 43 -6.45 -0.95 15.05
C ALA A 43 -5.50 0.06 14.38
N ASP A 44 -4.18 -0.20 14.36
CA ASP A 44 -3.21 0.76 13.85
C ASP A 44 -3.39 1.04 12.34
N PRO A 45 -3.78 2.27 11.93
CA PRO A 45 -4.00 2.63 10.54
C PRO A 45 -2.70 2.65 9.73
N THR A 46 -1.56 2.84 10.39
CA THR A 46 -0.23 2.88 9.78
C THR A 46 0.13 1.60 9.04
N ALA A 47 -0.31 0.44 9.54
CA ALA A 47 -0.06 -0.85 8.88
C ALA A 47 -0.77 -0.94 7.51
N LYS A 48 -1.95 -0.32 7.39
CA LYS A 48 -2.73 -0.29 6.15
C LYS A 48 -2.08 0.59 5.09
N ILE A 49 -1.68 1.81 5.46
CA ILE A 49 -0.98 2.74 4.55
C ILE A 49 0.31 2.09 4.03
N LYS A 50 1.08 1.45 4.92
CA LYS A 50 2.32 0.76 4.53
C LYS A 50 2.06 -0.37 3.54
N ALA A 51 0.99 -1.15 3.72
CA ALA A 51 0.63 -2.20 2.79
C ALA A 51 0.30 -1.65 1.39
N VAL A 52 -0.52 -0.59 1.33
CA VAL A 52 -0.88 0.07 0.05
C VAL A 52 0.35 0.68 -0.63
N ALA A 53 1.25 1.30 0.14
CA ALA A 53 2.49 1.86 -0.41
C ALA A 53 3.40 0.78 -1.04
N PHE A 54 3.49 -0.41 -0.43
CA PHE A 54 4.25 -1.51 -1.02
C PHE A 54 3.58 -2.10 -2.26
N GLU A 55 2.25 -2.19 -2.26
CA GLU A 55 1.49 -2.61 -3.43
C GLU A 55 1.69 -1.65 -4.60
N MET A 56 1.51 -0.34 -4.37
CA MET A 56 1.78 0.71 -5.35
C MET A 56 3.21 0.64 -5.90
N ARG A 57 4.22 0.45 -5.03
CA ARG A 57 5.60 0.26 -5.49
C ARG A 57 5.75 -0.95 -6.40
N GLY A 58 5.13 -2.07 -6.04
CA GLY A 58 5.14 -3.29 -6.85
C GLY A 58 4.51 -3.05 -8.23
N ASP A 59 3.42 -2.30 -8.27
CA ASP A 59 2.68 -2.00 -9.49
C ASP A 59 3.41 -0.98 -10.39
N ILE A 60 4.14 -0.01 -9.82
CA ILE A 60 5.04 0.86 -10.59
C ILE A 60 6.19 0.04 -11.22
N HIS A 61 6.74 -0.92 -10.49
CA HIS A 61 7.75 -1.83 -11.05
C HIS A 61 7.19 -2.72 -12.16
N LEU A 62 5.95 -3.20 -12.00
CA LEU A 62 5.22 -3.94 -13.03
C LEU A 62 5.06 -3.10 -14.30
N ALA A 63 4.53 -1.88 -14.17
CA ALA A 63 4.33 -0.95 -15.27
C ALA A 63 5.64 -0.66 -16.02
N ARG A 64 6.74 -0.42 -15.28
CA ARG A 64 8.08 -0.24 -15.89
C ARG A 64 8.54 -1.48 -16.64
N SER A 65 8.38 -2.65 -16.04
CA SER A 65 8.77 -3.90 -16.69
C SER A 65 7.97 -4.11 -17.98
N HIS A 66 6.70 -3.73 -17.99
CA HIS A 66 5.83 -3.80 -19.16
C HIS A 66 6.30 -2.85 -20.26
N ALA A 67 6.57 -1.58 -19.92
CA ALA A 67 7.08 -0.58 -20.86
C ALA A 67 8.37 -1.03 -21.56
N VAL A 68 9.31 -1.58 -20.79
CA VAL A 68 10.60 -2.05 -21.31
C VAL A 68 10.46 -3.34 -22.12
N THR A 69 9.60 -4.27 -21.70
CA THR A 69 9.48 -5.59 -22.35
C THR A 69 8.76 -5.48 -23.69
N ASP A 70 7.69 -4.69 -23.74
CA ASP A 70 6.86 -4.55 -24.94
C ASP A 70 7.32 -3.39 -25.82
N ASN A 71 8.30 -2.60 -25.35
CA ASN A 71 8.81 -1.42 -26.02
C ASN A 71 7.67 -0.44 -26.39
N GLN A 72 6.79 -0.21 -25.42
CA GLN A 72 5.64 0.70 -25.49
C GLN A 72 5.62 1.64 -24.28
N ASP A 73 4.99 2.78 -24.44
CA ASP A 73 4.81 3.74 -23.35
C ASP A 73 3.68 3.23 -22.43
N VAL A 74 3.91 3.30 -21.12
CA VAL A 74 2.93 2.86 -20.10
C VAL A 74 2.60 4.02 -19.20
N LEU A 75 1.32 4.35 -19.11
CA LEU A 75 0.79 5.43 -18.30
C LEU A 75 0.26 4.88 -16.98
N ILE A 76 0.56 5.56 -15.89
CA ILE A 76 -0.09 5.38 -14.59
C ILE A 76 -0.88 6.64 -14.29
N ASP A 77 -2.20 6.51 -14.18
CA ASP A 77 -3.10 7.62 -13.87
C ASP A 77 -3.66 7.51 -12.45
N PHE A 78 -3.35 8.51 -11.63
CA PHE A 78 -3.86 8.72 -10.28
C PHE A 78 -5.11 9.62 -10.36
N GLY A 79 -6.15 9.14 -11.03
CA GLY A 79 -7.37 9.91 -11.27
C GLY A 79 -8.04 10.38 -9.97
N THR A 80 -8.70 11.55 -10.02
CA THR A 80 -9.33 12.18 -8.84
C THR A 80 -10.75 11.68 -8.55
N ALA A 81 -11.36 10.91 -9.45
CA ALA A 81 -12.75 10.48 -9.35
C ALA A 81 -12.95 9.16 -8.58
N ALA A 82 -11.92 8.32 -8.49
CA ALA A 82 -11.93 7.06 -7.75
C ALA A 82 -10.69 7.01 -6.85
N GLU A 83 -10.87 6.59 -5.59
CA GLU A 83 -9.77 6.40 -4.63
C GLU A 83 -8.88 5.22 -5.10
N GLY A 84 -7.98 5.48 -6.06
CA GLY A 84 -7.21 4.43 -6.73
C GLY A 84 -6.39 4.95 -7.91
N TYR A 85 -5.82 4.02 -8.66
CA TYR A 85 -5.05 4.34 -9.85
C TYR A 85 -5.18 3.28 -10.92
N ASN A 86 -4.93 3.70 -12.15
CA ASN A 86 -5.03 2.86 -13.33
C ASN A 86 -3.68 2.81 -14.03
N ILE A 87 -3.38 1.65 -14.61
CA ILE A 87 -2.19 1.42 -15.42
C ILE A 87 -2.69 0.99 -16.79
N CYS A 88 -2.25 1.66 -17.83
CA CYS A 88 -2.63 1.40 -19.21
C CYS A 88 -1.43 1.51 -20.14
N VAL A 89 -1.47 0.81 -21.27
CA VAL A 89 -0.58 1.06 -22.40
C VAL A 89 -1.17 2.22 -23.19
N ASP A 90 -0.37 3.26 -23.39
CA ASP A 90 -0.69 4.38 -24.29
C ASP A 90 -0.52 3.86 -25.73
N ASP A 91 -1.62 3.84 -26.50
CA ASP A 91 -1.62 3.33 -27.87
C ASP A 91 -1.16 4.35 -28.92
N TRP A 92 -0.67 5.52 -28.47
CA TRP A 92 -0.22 6.64 -29.27
C TRP A 92 -1.19 6.90 -30.42
N ASP A 93 -2.29 7.59 -30.12
CA ASP A 93 -3.21 8.04 -31.16
C ASP A 93 -2.49 9.07 -32.05
N ALA A 94 -1.99 8.56 -33.18
CA ALA A 94 -1.15 9.27 -34.12
C ALA A 94 -1.91 10.45 -34.75
N GLY A 95 -1.86 11.63 -34.13
CA GLY A 95 -2.45 12.82 -34.76
C GLY A 95 -2.33 14.16 -34.06
N ALA A 96 -2.24 14.24 -32.74
CA ALA A 96 -2.31 15.55 -32.06
C ALA A 96 -1.47 15.69 -30.79
N ASP A 97 -1.07 14.59 -30.18
CA ASP A 97 -0.62 14.62 -28.79
C ASP A 97 0.88 14.29 -28.72
N ALA A 98 1.61 15.11 -27.96
CA ALA A 98 2.97 14.80 -27.55
C ALA A 98 2.93 13.61 -26.56
N PRO A 99 4.08 12.96 -26.24
CA PRO A 99 4.10 11.92 -25.21
C PRO A 99 3.53 12.48 -23.90
N GLY A 100 2.50 11.81 -23.33
CA GLY A 100 1.84 12.22 -22.09
C GLY A 100 0.84 13.38 -22.21
N THR A 101 0.23 13.58 -23.38
CA THR A 101 -0.85 14.59 -23.58
C THR A 101 -2.25 13.98 -23.67
N ASP A 102 -2.34 12.66 -23.82
CA ASP A 102 -3.56 11.88 -23.67
C ASP A 102 -3.91 11.81 -22.17
N GLY A 103 -4.96 12.54 -21.79
CA GLY A 103 -5.37 12.62 -20.40
C GLY A 103 -5.97 11.30 -19.91
N ALA A 104 -5.48 10.82 -18.76
CA ALA A 104 -6.01 9.73 -17.93
C ALA A 104 -6.17 8.36 -18.63
N CYS A 105 -5.93 7.26 -17.90
CA CYS A 105 -6.19 5.88 -18.38
C CYS A 105 -7.68 5.55 -18.57
N ALA A 106 -8.52 6.56 -18.73
CA ALA A 106 -9.92 6.39 -19.06
C ALA A 106 -10.01 6.00 -20.53
N ALA A 107 -10.98 5.14 -20.85
CA ALA A 107 -11.46 4.91 -22.21
C ALA A 107 -11.89 6.24 -22.84
N SER A 108 -10.92 7.04 -23.28
CA SER A 108 -11.14 8.30 -23.94
C SER A 108 -11.93 7.97 -25.19
N ALA A 109 -13.00 8.73 -25.43
CA ALA A 109 -13.91 8.52 -26.55
C ALA A 109 -13.23 8.65 -27.94
N SER A 110 -11.90 8.77 -27.98
CA SER A 110 -11.06 8.91 -29.16
C SER A 110 -9.92 7.90 -29.30
N GLY A 111 -9.45 7.20 -28.25
CA GLY A 111 -8.27 6.31 -28.30
C GLY A 111 -8.44 5.01 -27.49
N ASN A 112 -7.76 3.92 -27.89
CA ASN A 112 -7.92 2.59 -27.29
C ASN A 112 -6.77 2.28 -26.33
N ASP A 113 -6.65 3.04 -25.25
CA ASP A 113 -5.75 2.67 -24.15
C ASP A 113 -6.09 1.26 -23.67
N THR A 114 -5.08 0.40 -23.62
CA THR A 114 -5.26 -0.98 -23.20
C THR A 114 -5.02 -1.06 -21.69
N PRO A 115 -6.06 -1.30 -20.85
CA PRO A 115 -5.88 -1.34 -19.41
C PRO A 115 -5.06 -2.57 -19.03
N ILE A 116 -3.98 -2.35 -18.30
CA ILE A 116 -3.13 -3.39 -17.72
C ILE A 116 -3.68 -3.78 -16.34
N LYS A 117 -3.97 -2.78 -15.50
CA LYS A 117 -4.43 -2.97 -14.13
C LYS A 117 -5.19 -1.76 -13.63
N GLU A 118 -6.30 -2.02 -12.94
CA GLU A 118 -7.05 -1.03 -12.16
C GLU A 118 -6.94 -1.40 -10.69
N VAL A 119 -6.59 -0.44 -9.85
CA VAL A 119 -6.47 -0.62 -8.40
C VAL A 119 -7.38 0.38 -7.71
N VAL A 120 -8.36 -0.14 -6.98
CA VAL A 120 -9.21 0.63 -6.09
C VAL A 120 -8.72 0.43 -4.66
N PHE A 121 -8.40 1.52 -3.98
CA PHE A 121 -8.02 1.48 -2.57
C PHE A 121 -9.18 1.04 -1.70
N ARG A 122 -8.81 0.38 -0.60
CA ARG A 122 -9.79 0.00 0.42
C ARG A 122 -10.15 1.23 1.22
N GLU A 123 -11.41 1.29 1.65
CA GLU A 123 -11.96 2.32 2.53
C GLU A 123 -10.90 2.74 3.58
N ASN A 124 -10.63 4.05 3.70
CA ASN A 124 -9.63 4.71 4.56
C ASN A 124 -8.20 4.91 3.98
N VAL A 125 -7.99 4.84 2.66
CA VAL A 125 -6.76 5.31 2.03
C VAL A 125 -7.11 6.24 0.87
N GLU A 126 -6.80 7.52 1.03
CA GLU A 126 -7.12 8.57 0.07
C GLU A 126 -5.83 9.24 -0.41
N TYR A 127 -5.85 9.76 -1.65
CA TYR A 127 -4.84 10.69 -2.13
C TYR A 127 -5.13 12.09 -1.59
N TYR A 128 -4.06 12.80 -1.21
CA TYR A 128 -4.16 14.22 -0.96
C TYR A 128 -3.77 14.98 -2.23
N GLU A 129 -4.75 15.56 -2.90
CA GLU A 129 -4.50 16.57 -3.93
C GLU A 129 -4.24 17.90 -3.22
N PHE A 130 -3.07 18.49 -3.46
CA PHE A 130 -2.70 19.77 -2.89
C PHE A 130 -2.80 20.86 -3.97
N ALA A 131 -3.77 21.76 -3.84
CA ALA A 131 -3.88 22.95 -4.70
C ALA A 131 -2.68 23.92 -4.55
N ALA A 132 -2.00 23.84 -3.40
CA ALA A 132 -0.71 24.46 -3.13
C ALA A 132 0.07 23.53 -2.20
N LEU A 133 1.39 23.40 -2.41
CA LEU A 133 2.23 22.54 -1.57
C LEU A 133 2.02 22.84 -0.09
N PRO A 134 1.84 21.81 0.76
CA PRO A 134 1.64 22.03 2.18
C PRO A 134 2.85 22.76 2.76
N THR A 135 2.59 23.89 3.43
CA THR A 135 3.60 24.79 3.99
C THR A 135 4.48 24.16 5.09
N ASN A 136 4.18 22.91 5.48
CA ASN A 136 4.88 22.15 6.52
C ASN A 136 5.30 20.74 6.03
N GLY A 137 5.46 20.53 4.73
CA GLY A 137 6.07 19.30 4.21
C GLY A 137 7.55 19.18 4.62
N PRO A 138 8.15 17.98 4.62
CA PRO A 138 9.59 17.85 4.82
C PRO A 138 10.34 18.61 3.72
N ASP A 139 11.19 19.57 4.11
CA ASP A 139 12.05 20.36 3.20
C ASP A 139 13.31 19.58 2.78
N THR A 140 13.55 18.42 3.37
CA THR A 140 14.68 17.55 3.08
C THR A 140 14.21 16.18 2.67
N ASP A 141 14.81 15.63 1.62
CA ASP A 141 14.61 14.23 1.27
C ASP A 141 15.25 13.29 2.33
N PRO A 142 15.02 11.97 2.28
CA PRO A 142 15.65 11.02 3.19
C PRO A 142 17.19 11.00 3.14
N PHE A 143 17.79 11.61 2.14
CA PHE A 143 19.24 11.71 1.93
C PHE A 143 19.82 13.06 2.39
N GLY A 144 18.98 13.94 2.95
CA GLY A 144 19.37 15.27 3.44
C GLY A 144 19.66 16.27 2.33
N THR A 145 19.16 16.04 1.11
CA THR A 145 19.17 17.07 0.07
C THR A 145 18.03 18.04 0.34
N ASP A 146 18.34 19.33 0.33
CA ASP A 146 17.33 20.38 0.42
C ASP A 146 16.46 20.29 -0.83
N LEU A 147 15.18 19.95 -0.64
CA LEU A 147 14.17 20.13 -1.68
C LEU A 147 14.04 21.64 -1.88
N SER A 148 14.25 22.11 -3.12
CA SER A 148 14.22 23.55 -3.42
C SER A 148 12.99 24.21 -2.79
N PRO A 149 13.09 25.40 -2.17
CA PRO A 149 11.97 26.03 -1.47
C PRO A 149 10.76 26.13 -2.40
N GLY A 150 9.62 25.54 -2.00
CA GLY A 150 8.45 25.40 -2.86
C GLY A 150 8.44 24.14 -3.72
N THR A 151 9.19 23.11 -3.35
CA THR A 151 9.18 21.75 -3.93
C THR A 151 9.04 20.71 -2.82
N ASN A 152 8.34 21.08 -1.74
CA ASN A 152 8.19 20.30 -0.52
C ASN A 152 7.28 19.10 -0.82
N GLY A 153 7.90 17.94 -1.03
CA GLY A 153 7.25 16.76 -1.60
C GLY A 153 7.31 16.82 -3.14
N ARG A 154 8.00 15.86 -3.75
CA ARG A 154 7.85 15.62 -5.19
C ARG A 154 6.41 15.20 -5.44
N THR A 155 5.62 16.13 -5.96
CA THR A 155 4.29 15.84 -6.49
C THR A 155 4.45 14.90 -7.68
N LEU A 156 3.58 13.89 -7.74
CA LEU A 156 3.31 13.22 -9.02
C LEU A 156 2.69 14.30 -9.92
N GLY A 157 3.21 14.45 -11.13
CA GLY A 157 2.96 15.63 -11.96
C GLY A 157 3.98 16.74 -11.73
N GLY A 158 4.79 17.01 -12.74
CA GLY A 158 5.72 18.14 -12.80
C GLY A 158 5.03 19.50 -12.66
N ALA A 159 5.75 20.58 -12.96
CA ALA A 159 5.39 21.98 -12.69
C ALA A 159 4.02 22.48 -13.23
N ALA A 160 3.26 21.66 -13.95
CA ALA A 160 1.86 21.91 -14.26
C ALA A 160 0.97 21.33 -13.14
N VAL A 161 0.47 22.22 -12.29
CA VAL A 161 -0.62 21.95 -11.34
C VAL A 161 -1.73 21.17 -12.07
N GLY A 162 -1.96 19.91 -11.67
CA GLY A 162 -3.02 19.06 -12.22
C GLY A 162 -2.59 17.86 -13.05
N ALA A 163 -1.29 17.60 -13.24
CA ALA A 163 -0.84 16.35 -13.87
C ALA A 163 -0.98 15.15 -12.90
N THR A 164 -2.03 14.35 -13.06
CA THR A 164 -2.30 13.14 -12.27
C THR A 164 -1.60 11.89 -12.81
N THR A 165 -0.73 12.05 -13.81
CA THR A 165 -0.17 10.94 -14.57
C THR A 165 1.33 10.77 -14.37
N LEU A 166 1.81 9.55 -14.53
CA LEU A 166 3.20 9.17 -14.59
C LEU A 166 3.42 8.27 -15.81
N THR A 167 4.22 8.73 -16.77
CA THR A 167 4.51 7.96 -17.98
C THR A 167 5.86 7.26 -17.85
N LEU A 168 5.89 5.98 -18.21
CA LEU A 168 7.06 5.13 -18.21
C LEU A 168 7.42 4.78 -19.65
N PHE A 169 8.67 5.06 -20.03
CA PHE A 169 9.15 4.87 -21.39
C PHE A 169 9.86 3.51 -21.56
N PRO A 170 9.96 3.00 -22.81
CA PRO A 170 10.69 1.79 -23.18
C PRO A 170 12.15 1.74 -22.73
N ASP A 171 12.78 2.90 -22.57
CA ASP A 171 14.16 3.02 -22.08
C ASP A 171 14.29 2.89 -20.55
N GLY A 172 13.17 2.68 -19.85
CA GLY A 172 13.07 2.55 -18.40
C GLY A 172 13.07 3.88 -17.65
N THR A 173 13.04 5.01 -18.37
CA THR A 173 12.92 6.36 -17.79
C THR A 173 11.45 6.76 -17.60
N CYS A 174 11.23 7.94 -17.01
CA CYS A 174 9.90 8.51 -16.80
C CYS A 174 9.88 10.02 -17.11
N ASP A 175 8.76 10.50 -17.63
CA ASP A 175 8.52 11.85 -18.17
C ASP A 175 8.65 12.99 -17.15
N ASN A 176 8.37 12.74 -15.87
CA ASN A 176 8.46 13.74 -14.80
C ASN A 176 9.89 13.91 -14.22
N ALA A 177 10.86 14.17 -15.11
CA ALA A 177 12.25 14.49 -14.78
C ALA A 177 12.97 13.42 -13.96
N GLY A 178 12.73 12.13 -14.23
CA GLY A 178 13.66 11.04 -13.96
C GLY A 178 14.09 10.78 -12.52
N SER A 179 13.61 11.50 -11.51
CA SER A 179 13.98 11.23 -10.12
C SER A 179 12.90 10.38 -9.47
N ILE A 180 13.05 9.09 -9.76
CA ILE A 180 12.69 8.03 -8.83
C ILE A 180 13.91 7.90 -7.93
N ILE A 181 13.90 8.67 -6.84
CA ILE A 181 14.84 8.41 -5.75
C ILE A 181 14.32 7.14 -5.07
N VAL A 182 15.01 6.02 -5.30
CA VAL A 182 14.85 4.80 -4.50
C VAL A 182 15.53 5.00 -3.15
#